data_AF-T1API3-F1
#
_entry.id   AF-T1API3-F1
#
_cell.length_a   1.000
_cell.length_b   1.000
_cell.length_c   1.000
_cell.angle_alpha   90.00
_cell.angle_beta   90.00
_cell.angle_gamma   90.00
#
_symmetry.space_group_name_H-M   'P 1'
#
loop_
_entity.id
_entity.type
_entity.pdbx_description
1 polymer ?
#
loop_
_entity_poly.entity_id
_entity_poly.type
_entity_poly.pdbx_seq_one_letter_code
_entity_poly.pdbx_strand_id
1 'polypeptide(L)'
;QQGQTQKALDMLSRMPAPSSERLEQRTLAQEQIQRDAGDDQGAFDTLSQALATLPDSTDLLYERAIVADKLNRFDVLEKDLRRVIALRPDYAHAYNALGYSMAERNIRLDEAGDLIRKALSLSPDDPFIIDSLGWVQYREGHFHESVDTLKRAFAADPDPEIASHLGEAL
;
A
#
# COMPACT_ATOMS: atom_id res chain seq x y z
N GLN A 1 21.70 17.41 -3.94
CA GLN A 1 20.89 16.18 -4.01
C GLN A 1 19.99 16.17 -5.26
N GLN A 2 19.19 17.21 -5.53
CA GLN A 2 18.34 17.31 -6.76
C GLN A 2 19.05 17.00 -8.10
N GLY A 3 20.30 17.42 -8.27
CA GLY A 3 21.05 17.18 -9.52
C GLY A 3 21.54 15.74 -9.74
N GLN A 4 21.49 14.87 -8.72
CA GLN A 4 21.79 13.43 -8.87
C GLN A 4 20.51 12.64 -9.19
N THR A 5 19.39 13.02 -8.56
CA THR A 5 18.05 12.49 -8.85
C THR A 5 17.69 12.66 -10.33
N GLN A 6 17.82 13.89 -10.87
CA GLN A 6 17.51 14.15 -12.27
C GLN A 6 18.38 13.33 -13.24
N LYS A 7 19.67 13.15 -12.93
CA LYS A 7 20.59 12.35 -13.76
C LYS A 7 20.22 10.86 -13.77
N ALA A 8 19.78 10.32 -12.63
CA ALA A 8 19.33 8.94 -12.53
C ALA A 8 18.05 8.69 -13.35
N LEU A 9 17.08 9.61 -13.24
CA LEU A 9 15.84 9.59 -14.03
C LEU A 9 16.11 9.70 -15.54
N ASP A 10 17.03 10.59 -15.93
CA ASP A 10 17.44 10.77 -17.33
C ASP A 10 18.15 9.53 -17.89
N MET A 11 18.93 8.80 -17.09
CA MET A 11 19.55 7.54 -17.51
C MET A 11 18.51 6.44 -17.72
N LEU A 12 17.57 6.28 -16.79
CA LEU A 12 16.52 5.27 -16.88
C LEU A 12 15.62 5.50 -18.11
N SER A 13 15.18 6.74 -18.32
CA SER A 13 14.29 7.10 -19.45
C SER A 13 14.91 6.84 -20.83
N ARG A 14 16.24 6.90 -20.96
CA ARG A 14 16.98 6.65 -22.22
C ARG A 14 17.25 5.18 -22.51
N MET A 15 17.00 4.28 -21.56
CA MET A 15 17.10 2.85 -21.81
C MET A 15 15.95 2.42 -22.74
N PRO A 16 16.24 1.82 -23.92
CA PRO A 16 15.20 1.29 -24.77
C PRO A 16 14.43 0.21 -24.01
N ALA A 17 13.10 0.31 -23.96
CA ALA A 17 12.23 -0.72 -23.39
C ALA A 17 11.46 -1.50 -24.49
N PRO A 18 12.12 -2.37 -25.30
CA PRO A 18 11.42 -3.19 -26.29
C PRO A 18 10.61 -4.36 -25.69
N SER A 19 10.52 -4.53 -24.36
CA SER A 19 9.69 -5.56 -23.71
C SER A 19 8.93 -5.01 -22.50
N SER A 20 7.72 -5.53 -22.26
CA SER A 20 6.84 -5.17 -21.15
C SER A 20 7.52 -5.26 -19.78
N GLU A 21 8.30 -6.31 -19.55
CA GLU A 21 9.06 -6.52 -18.31
C GLU A 21 10.09 -5.41 -18.04
N ARG A 22 10.80 -4.94 -19.07
CA ARG A 22 11.78 -3.84 -18.91
C ARG A 22 11.10 -2.50 -18.68
N LEU A 23 9.90 -2.30 -19.26
CA LEU A 23 9.10 -1.11 -18.98
C LEU A 23 8.68 -1.10 -17.51
N GLU A 24 8.14 -2.21 -17.01
CA GLU A 24 7.73 -2.38 -15.61
C GLU A 24 8.90 -2.14 -14.64
N GLN A 25 10.03 -2.82 -14.82
CA GLN A 25 11.21 -2.64 -13.97
C GLN A 25 11.72 -1.20 -13.97
N ARG A 26 11.76 -0.54 -15.14
CA ARG A 26 12.16 0.86 -15.24
C ARG A 26 11.18 1.76 -14.52
N THR A 27 9.88 1.52 -14.66
CA THR A 27 8.83 2.31 -14.00
C THR A 27 8.93 2.19 -12.49
N LEU A 28 9.09 0.97 -11.95
CA LEU A 28 9.26 0.73 -10.51
C LEU A 28 10.52 1.44 -9.97
N ALA A 29 11.63 1.37 -10.70
CA ALA A 29 12.84 2.09 -10.30
C ALA A 29 12.65 3.62 -10.33
N GLN A 30 11.93 4.14 -11.33
CA GLN A 30 11.69 5.56 -11.51
C GLN A 30 10.77 6.14 -10.43
N GLU A 31 9.64 5.48 -10.17
CA GLU A 31 8.66 5.95 -9.18
C GLU A 31 9.22 5.89 -7.75
N GLN A 32 10.02 4.87 -7.43
CA GLN A 32 10.70 4.79 -6.14
C GLN A 32 11.65 5.99 -5.92
N ILE A 33 12.43 6.36 -6.94
CA ILE A 33 13.31 7.55 -6.87
C ILE A 33 12.49 8.83 -6.66
N GLN A 34 11.32 8.94 -7.29
CA GLN A 34 10.43 10.10 -7.15
C GLN A 34 9.85 10.16 -5.73
N ARG A 35 9.37 9.04 -5.19
CA ARG A 35 8.90 8.92 -3.80
C ARG A 35 9.98 9.28 -2.79
N ASP A 36 11.21 8.78 -2.98
CA ASP A 36 12.34 9.09 -2.10
C ASP A 36 12.69 10.59 -2.11
N ALA A 37 12.38 11.28 -3.21
CA ALA A 37 12.53 12.72 -3.34
C ALA A 37 11.31 13.52 -2.83
N GLY A 38 10.25 12.85 -2.36
CA GLY A 38 8.98 13.47 -1.95
C GLY A 38 8.07 13.90 -3.10
N ASP A 39 8.35 13.44 -4.33
CA ASP A 39 7.56 13.72 -5.53
C ASP A 39 6.49 12.64 -5.75
N ASP A 40 5.53 12.55 -4.83
CA ASP A 40 4.43 11.57 -4.90
C ASP A 40 3.57 11.79 -6.15
N GLN A 41 3.37 13.04 -6.59
CA GLN A 41 2.60 13.33 -7.80
C GLN A 41 3.34 12.86 -9.06
N GLY A 42 4.66 13.06 -9.15
CA GLY A 42 5.46 12.54 -10.25
C GLY A 42 5.51 11.02 -10.27
N ALA A 43 5.61 10.36 -9.11
CA ALA A 43 5.51 8.90 -9.01
C ALA A 43 4.16 8.40 -9.55
N PHE A 44 3.06 9.05 -9.14
CA PHE A 44 1.70 8.73 -9.59
C PHE A 44 1.56 8.86 -11.11
N ASP A 45 2.11 9.93 -11.70
CA ASP A 45 2.03 10.19 -13.14
C ASP A 45 2.85 9.16 -13.93
N THR A 46 4.07 8.84 -13.47
CA THR A 46 4.93 7.80 -14.03
C THR A 46 4.23 6.43 -14.05
N LEU A 47 3.65 6.04 -12.91
CA LEU A 47 2.88 4.80 -12.77
C LEU A 47 1.65 4.78 -13.68
N SER A 48 0.90 5.88 -13.72
CA SER A 48 -0.28 6.02 -14.56
C SER A 48 0.03 5.90 -16.05
N GLN A 49 1.14 6.49 -16.50
CA GLN A 49 1.60 6.36 -17.89
C GLN A 49 1.97 4.92 -18.24
N ALA A 50 2.67 4.22 -17.34
CA ALA A 50 3.05 2.82 -17.56
C ALA A 50 1.82 1.90 -17.60
N LEU A 51 0.85 2.11 -16.71
CA LEU A 51 -0.40 1.34 -16.66
C LEU A 51 -1.29 1.55 -17.89
N ALA A 52 -1.12 2.64 -18.64
CA ALA A 52 -1.78 2.78 -19.95
C ALA A 52 -1.28 1.75 -20.98
N THR A 53 -0.06 1.22 -20.79
CA THR A 53 0.55 0.18 -21.64
C THR A 53 0.48 -1.21 -21.00
N LEU A 54 0.54 -1.28 -19.67
CA LEU A 54 0.55 -2.51 -18.87
C LEU A 54 -0.61 -2.51 -17.85
N PRO A 55 -1.88 -2.52 -18.31
CA PRO A 55 -3.04 -2.26 -17.45
C PRO A 55 -3.25 -3.28 -16.33
N ASP A 56 -2.68 -4.47 -16.47
CA ASP A 56 -2.82 -5.59 -15.53
C ASP A 56 -1.50 -5.97 -14.84
N SER A 57 -0.47 -5.10 -14.89
CA SER A 57 0.69 -5.28 -14.02
C SER A 57 0.26 -5.06 -12.58
N THR A 58 0.23 -6.14 -11.80
CA THR A 58 -0.19 -6.13 -10.40
C THR A 58 0.74 -5.32 -9.52
N ASP A 59 2.03 -5.28 -9.85
CA ASP A 59 3.03 -4.55 -9.08
C ASP A 59 2.87 -3.04 -9.33
N LEU A 60 2.69 -2.61 -10.59
CA LEU A 60 2.42 -1.20 -10.91
C LEU A 60 1.07 -0.72 -10.37
N LEU A 61 0.03 -1.56 -10.42
CA LEU A 61 -1.28 -1.24 -9.83
C LEU A 61 -1.17 -1.06 -8.31
N TYR A 62 -0.46 -1.97 -7.64
CA TYR A 62 -0.24 -1.90 -6.20
C TYR A 62 0.53 -0.63 -5.82
N GLU A 63 1.67 -0.35 -6.44
CA GLU A 63 2.44 0.87 -6.14
C GLU A 63 1.65 2.14 -6.43
N ARG A 64 0.87 2.19 -7.53
CA ARG A 64 0.01 3.35 -7.79
C ARG A 64 -1.05 3.51 -6.72
N ALA A 65 -1.62 2.43 -6.19
CA ALA A 65 -2.56 2.51 -5.08
C ALA A 65 -1.91 3.12 -3.82
N ILE A 66 -0.69 2.70 -3.46
CA ILE A 66 0.03 3.23 -2.30
C ILE A 66 0.33 4.72 -2.47
N VAL A 67 0.81 5.13 -3.65
CA VAL A 67 1.04 6.55 -3.96
C VAL A 67 -0.29 7.33 -3.99
N ALA A 68 -1.36 6.74 -4.51
CA ALA A 68 -2.69 7.35 -4.54
C ALA A 68 -3.22 7.62 -3.12
N ASP A 69 -2.97 6.73 -2.17
CA ASP A 69 -3.35 6.93 -0.76
C ASP A 69 -2.73 8.19 -0.18
N LYS A 70 -1.41 8.36 -0.37
CA LYS A 70 -0.65 9.54 0.07
C LYS A 70 -1.18 10.83 -0.54
N LEU A 71 -1.63 10.76 -1.79
CA LEU A 71 -2.24 11.87 -2.52
C LEU A 71 -3.73 12.08 -2.19
N ASN A 72 -4.29 11.33 -1.23
CA ASN A 72 -5.71 11.35 -0.86
C ASN A 72 -6.66 10.98 -2.03
N ARG A 73 -6.19 10.17 -2.98
CA ARG A 73 -6.97 9.67 -4.14
C ARG A 73 -7.51 8.28 -3.86
N PHE A 74 -8.43 8.19 -2.90
CA PHE A 74 -8.99 6.92 -2.43
C PHE A 74 -9.73 6.14 -3.53
N ASP A 75 -10.37 6.83 -4.47
CA ASP A 75 -11.05 6.23 -5.62
C ASP A 75 -10.08 5.43 -6.52
N VAL A 76 -8.86 5.95 -6.73
CA VAL A 76 -7.82 5.27 -7.50
C VAL A 76 -7.25 4.09 -6.71
N LEU A 77 -6.96 4.29 -5.41
CA LEU A 77 -6.50 3.21 -4.52
C LEU A 77 -7.48 2.05 -4.52
N GLU A 78 -8.76 2.31 -4.30
CA GLU A 78 -9.76 1.25 -4.21
C GLU A 78 -9.88 0.49 -5.53
N LYS A 79 -9.93 1.22 -6.65
CA LYS A 79 -10.02 0.62 -7.98
C LYS A 79 -8.82 -0.29 -8.26
N ASP A 80 -7.62 0.19 -7.97
CA ASP A 80 -6.39 -0.54 -8.28
C ASP A 80 -6.21 -1.74 -7.36
N LEU A 81 -6.41 -1.60 -6.05
CA LEU A 81 -6.30 -2.73 -5.11
C LEU A 81 -7.35 -3.80 -5.38
N ARG A 82 -8.58 -3.43 -5.76
CA ARG A 82 -9.57 -4.42 -6.22
C ARG A 82 -9.13 -5.14 -7.48
N ARG A 83 -8.49 -4.44 -8.44
CA ARG A 83 -7.93 -5.07 -9.63
C ARG A 83 -6.79 -6.03 -9.28
N VAL A 84 -5.90 -5.63 -8.37
CA VAL A 84 -4.81 -6.46 -7.85
C VAL A 84 -5.37 -7.71 -7.19
N ILE A 85 -6.35 -7.59 -6.29
CA ILE A 85 -7.01 -8.72 -5.62
C ILE A 85 -7.65 -9.68 -6.63
N ALA A 86 -8.28 -9.16 -7.69
CA ALA A 86 -8.89 -9.98 -8.73
C ALA A 86 -7.84 -10.74 -9.57
N LEU A 87 -6.64 -10.18 -9.76
CA LEU A 87 -5.56 -10.78 -10.55
C LEU A 87 -4.66 -11.70 -9.70
N ARG A 88 -4.42 -11.36 -8.43
CA ARG A 88 -3.61 -12.11 -7.45
C ARG A 88 -4.40 -12.27 -6.13
N PRO A 89 -5.31 -13.25 -6.03
CA PRO A 89 -6.18 -13.42 -4.87
C PRO A 89 -5.45 -13.89 -3.60
N ASP A 90 -4.18 -14.27 -3.72
CA ASP A 90 -3.25 -14.66 -2.64
C ASP A 90 -2.34 -13.51 -2.19
N TYR A 91 -2.49 -12.31 -2.73
CA TYR A 91 -1.64 -11.18 -2.37
C TYR A 91 -2.13 -10.47 -1.10
N ALA A 92 -1.68 -10.94 0.06
CA ALA A 92 -2.11 -10.48 1.38
C ALA A 92 -2.08 -8.95 1.55
N HIS A 93 -1.00 -8.30 1.11
CA HIS A 93 -0.82 -6.86 1.29
C HIS A 93 -1.85 -6.02 0.52
N ALA A 94 -2.40 -6.50 -0.60
CA ALA A 94 -3.43 -5.77 -1.34
C ALA A 94 -4.76 -5.72 -0.56
N TYR A 95 -5.12 -6.82 0.11
CA TYR A 95 -6.27 -6.85 1.01
C TYR A 95 -6.03 -5.95 2.23
N ASN A 96 -4.83 -6.04 2.82
CA ASN A 96 -4.48 -5.24 3.99
C ASN A 96 -4.55 -3.75 3.69
N ALA A 97 -3.88 -3.29 2.62
CA ALA A 97 -3.85 -1.88 2.24
C ALA A 97 -5.26 -1.34 1.98
N LEU A 98 -6.14 -2.11 1.35
CA LEU A 98 -7.51 -1.67 1.09
C LEU A 98 -8.33 -1.56 2.38
N GLY A 99 -8.25 -2.59 3.24
CA GLY A 99 -8.97 -2.60 4.50
C GLY A 99 -8.47 -1.53 5.46
N TYR A 100 -7.15 -1.39 5.62
CA TYR A 100 -6.54 -0.33 6.42
C TYR A 100 -6.93 1.06 5.94
N SER A 101 -6.85 1.32 4.63
CA SER A 101 -7.23 2.61 4.02
C SER A 101 -8.70 2.98 4.26
N MET A 102 -9.59 1.99 4.29
CA MET A 102 -11.01 2.15 4.67
C MET A 102 -11.20 2.41 6.17
N ALA A 103 -10.50 1.66 7.02
CA ALA A 103 -10.52 1.83 8.47
C ALA A 103 -10.04 3.23 8.87
N GLU A 104 -8.91 3.68 8.29
CA GLU A 104 -8.35 5.02 8.49
C GLU A 104 -9.34 6.14 8.19
N ARG A 105 -10.15 5.95 7.14
CA ARG A 105 -11.18 6.90 6.71
C ARG A 105 -12.51 6.75 7.44
N ASN A 106 -12.63 5.79 8.35
CA ASN A 106 -13.88 5.45 9.04
C ASN A 106 -15.03 5.05 8.11
N ILE A 107 -14.75 4.41 6.98
CA ILE A 107 -15.76 4.04 6.00
C ILE A 107 -15.80 2.53 5.83
N ARG A 108 -17.01 1.97 5.65
CA ARG A 108 -17.22 0.55 5.31
C ARG A 108 -16.43 -0.40 6.23
N LEU A 109 -16.46 -0.13 7.54
CA LEU A 109 -15.65 -0.85 8.53
C LEU A 109 -15.88 -2.37 8.50
N ASP A 110 -17.13 -2.82 8.29
CA ASP A 110 -17.44 -4.24 8.13
C ASP A 110 -16.60 -4.89 7.01
N GLU A 111 -16.51 -4.23 5.85
CA GLU A 111 -15.72 -4.71 4.72
C GLU A 111 -14.22 -4.58 4.97
N ALA A 112 -13.79 -3.49 5.62
CA ALA A 112 -12.40 -3.33 6.04
C ALA A 112 -11.95 -4.51 6.91
N GLY A 113 -12.77 -4.90 7.88
CA GLY A 113 -12.53 -6.06 8.74
C GLY A 113 -12.47 -7.37 7.96
N ASP A 114 -13.35 -7.58 6.98
CA ASP A 114 -13.31 -8.79 6.13
C ASP A 114 -12.06 -8.85 5.26
N LEU A 115 -11.64 -7.73 4.67
CA LEU A 115 -10.42 -7.63 3.89
C LEU A 115 -9.18 -7.92 4.76
N ILE A 116 -9.09 -7.32 5.94
CA ILE A 116 -7.95 -7.53 6.85
C ILE A 116 -7.92 -8.97 7.38
N ARG A 117 -9.08 -9.55 7.72
CA ARG A 117 -9.16 -10.98 8.09
C ARG A 117 -8.70 -11.89 6.94
N LYS A 118 -9.01 -11.53 5.69
CA LYS A 118 -8.51 -12.25 4.51
C LYS A 118 -6.99 -12.09 4.38
N ALA A 119 -6.44 -10.90 4.57
CA ALA A 119 -5.00 -10.66 4.58
C ALA A 119 -4.30 -11.52 5.65
N LEU A 120 -4.85 -11.54 6.88
CA LEU A 120 -4.31 -12.31 7.99
C LEU A 120 -4.36 -13.82 7.74
N SER A 121 -5.40 -14.31 7.05
CA SER A 121 -5.45 -15.73 6.66
C SER A 121 -4.35 -16.15 5.67
N LEU A 122 -3.84 -15.19 4.88
CA LEU A 122 -2.78 -15.41 3.90
C LEU A 122 -1.39 -15.21 4.52
N SER A 123 -1.26 -14.30 5.49
CA SER A 123 -0.02 -13.99 6.20
C SER A 123 -0.29 -13.81 7.70
N PRO A 124 -0.42 -14.91 8.47
CA PRO A 124 -0.91 -14.88 9.86
C PRO A 124 0.06 -14.27 10.87
N ASP A 125 1.35 -14.23 10.52
CA ASP A 125 2.42 -13.79 11.41
C ASP A 125 2.95 -12.40 11.04
N ASP A 126 2.31 -11.71 10.09
CA ASP A 126 2.71 -10.38 9.65
C ASP A 126 2.26 -9.32 10.68
N PRO A 127 3.20 -8.63 11.36
CA PRO A 127 2.87 -7.68 12.41
C PRO A 127 2.04 -6.50 11.88
N PHE A 128 2.22 -6.07 10.63
CA PHE A 128 1.48 -4.94 10.05
C PHE A 128 0.03 -5.29 9.73
N ILE A 129 -0.23 -6.57 9.39
CA ILE A 129 -1.61 -7.05 9.18
C ILE A 129 -2.31 -7.23 10.53
N ILE A 130 -1.59 -7.72 11.55
CA ILE A 130 -2.12 -7.81 12.91
C ILE A 130 -2.44 -6.40 13.45
N ASP A 131 -1.55 -5.44 13.21
CA ASP A 131 -1.77 -4.03 13.56
C ASP A 131 -3.02 -3.48 12.87
N SER A 132 -3.15 -3.67 11.55
CA SER A 132 -4.34 -3.26 10.80
C SER A 132 -5.63 -3.88 11.36
N LEU A 133 -5.58 -5.13 11.84
CA LEU A 133 -6.74 -5.77 12.50
C LEU A 133 -7.06 -5.09 13.83
N GLY A 134 -6.05 -4.77 14.63
CA GLY A 134 -6.23 -4.01 15.86
C GLY A 134 -6.83 -2.63 15.57
N TRP A 135 -6.35 -1.97 14.53
CA TRP A 135 -6.85 -0.67 14.12
C TRP A 135 -8.32 -0.71 13.68
N VAL A 136 -8.72 -1.66 12.83
CA VAL A 136 -10.14 -1.76 12.45
C VAL A 136 -11.04 -2.08 13.65
N GLN A 137 -10.58 -2.91 14.60
CA GLN A 137 -11.29 -3.17 15.85
C GLN A 137 -11.48 -1.89 16.67
N TYR A 138 -10.44 -1.06 16.79
CA TYR A 138 -10.53 0.25 17.43
C TYR A 138 -11.61 1.12 16.79
N ARG A 139 -11.62 1.21 15.46
CA ARG A 139 -12.56 2.04 14.69
C ARG A 139 -14.00 1.55 14.78
N GLU A 140 -14.19 0.24 14.95
CA GLU A 140 -15.49 -0.38 15.22
C GLU A 140 -15.97 -0.20 16.68
N GLY A 141 -15.10 0.29 17.57
CA GLY A 141 -15.39 0.45 19.01
C GLY A 141 -15.12 -0.79 19.86
N HIS A 142 -14.47 -1.82 19.28
CA HIS A 142 -14.03 -3.04 19.95
C HIS A 142 -12.70 -2.80 20.69
N PHE A 143 -12.71 -1.85 21.64
CA PHE A 143 -11.47 -1.32 22.25
C PHE A 143 -10.66 -2.38 23.02
N HIS A 144 -11.33 -3.29 23.73
CA HIS A 144 -10.63 -4.34 24.47
C HIS A 144 -9.91 -5.31 23.52
N GLU A 145 -10.62 -5.82 22.49
CA GLU A 145 -10.00 -6.67 21.48
C GLU A 145 -8.87 -5.95 20.72
N SER A 146 -9.07 -4.67 20.41
CA SER A 146 -8.08 -3.81 19.77
C SER A 146 -6.78 -3.77 20.57
N VAL A 147 -6.84 -3.46 21.86
CA VAL A 147 -5.64 -3.36 22.71
C VAL A 147 -4.89 -4.69 22.75
N ASP A 148 -5.60 -5.82 22.88
CA ASP A 148 -4.97 -7.14 22.90
C ASP A 148 -4.31 -7.48 21.55
N THR A 149 -4.95 -7.13 20.44
CA THR A 149 -4.42 -7.34 19.08
C THR A 149 -3.21 -6.45 18.81
N LEU A 150 -3.28 -5.15 19.14
CA LEU A 150 -2.18 -4.19 18.95
C LEU A 150 -0.97 -4.51 19.82
N LYS A 151 -1.18 -5.01 21.05
CA LYS A 151 -0.08 -5.52 21.89
C LYS A 151 0.64 -6.71 21.24
N ARG A 152 -0.10 -7.61 20.56
CA ARG A 152 0.51 -8.73 19.83
C ARG A 152 1.30 -8.24 18.62
N ALA A 153 0.76 -7.28 17.86
CA ALA A 153 1.49 -6.66 16.75
C ALA A 153 2.79 -6.02 17.24
N PHE A 154 2.72 -5.19 18.28
CA PHE A 154 3.88 -4.48 18.84
C PHE A 154 4.93 -5.43 19.44
N ALA A 155 4.50 -6.54 20.03
CA ALA A 155 5.40 -7.56 20.55
C ALA A 155 6.14 -8.31 19.43
N ALA A 156 5.53 -8.43 18.25
CA ALA A 156 6.14 -9.04 17.08
C ALA A 156 7.08 -8.07 16.35
N ASP A 157 6.68 -6.81 16.20
CA ASP A 157 7.51 -5.72 15.67
C ASP A 157 7.24 -4.38 16.40
N PRO A 158 8.22 -3.82 17.14
CA PRO A 158 8.10 -2.53 17.83
C PRO A 158 8.13 -1.31 16.91
N ASP A 159 7.35 -1.32 15.83
CA ASP A 159 7.28 -0.23 14.85
C ASP A 159 6.57 1.03 15.41
N PRO A 160 7.00 2.26 15.06
CA PRO A 160 6.38 3.50 15.54
C PRO A 160 4.89 3.66 15.19
N GLU A 161 4.43 3.18 14.04
CA GLU A 161 3.02 3.25 13.64
C GLU A 161 2.17 2.34 14.53
N ILE A 162 2.63 1.10 14.74
CA ILE A 162 2.00 0.14 15.66
C ILE A 162 1.95 0.70 17.09
N ALA A 163 3.04 1.35 17.53
CA ALA A 163 3.09 2.02 18.82
C ALA A 163 2.07 3.18 18.92
N SER A 164 1.87 3.93 17.85
CA SER A 164 0.86 5.00 17.78
C SER A 164 -0.55 4.43 17.95
N HIS A 165 -0.92 3.43 17.15
CA HIS A 165 -2.22 2.78 17.25
C HIS A 165 -2.46 2.20 18.65
N LEU A 166 -1.47 1.53 19.24
CA LEU A 166 -1.57 1.02 20.60
C LEU A 166 -1.76 2.16 21.61
N GLY A 167 -1.06 3.28 21.45
CA GLY A 167 -1.21 4.45 22.30
C GLY A 167 -2.60 5.09 22.21
N GLU A 168 -3.21 5.11 21.02
CA GLU A 168 -4.57 5.62 20.80
C GLU A 168 -5.67 4.71 21.37
N ALA A 169 -5.39 3.42 21.47
CA ALA A 169 -6.31 2.42 22.00
C ALA A 169 -6.33 2.29 23.53
N LEU A 170 -5.36 2.87 24.24
CA LEU A 170 -5.20 2.83 25.71
C LEU A 170 -5.89 4.00 26.42
#